data_AF-A0A6C0HM52-F1
#
_entry.id   AF-A0A6C0HM52-F1
#
_cell.length_a   1.000
_cell.length_b   1.000
_cell.length_c   1.000
_cell.angle_alpha   90.00
_cell.angle_beta   90.00
_cell.angle_gamma   90.00
#
_symmetry.space_group_name_H-M   'P 1'
#
loop_
_entity.id
_entity.type
_entity.pdbx_description
1 polymer ?
#
loop_
_entity_poly.entity_id
_entity_poly.type
_entity_poly.pdbx_seq_one_letter_code
_entity_poly.pdbx_strand_id
1 'polypeptide(L)'
;MEKLEILFNNVLNTSYKLRKAHPTKFDGLGFWQPIKKILEPLDLYTASKWKTISKSKTRKIMLLPEYTIDGYETKTINEQNHFAIQQVRIPIKDKPNIKKIIQIALNIGQYKGSIAHTKTHTKKHSNTYTYVNFIKLDEFILHKDIVKLSTYLTNDIMANINDYLQMKNKK
;
A
#
# COMPACT_ATOMS: atom_id res chain seq x y z
N MET A 1 -6.67 -19.47 3.60
CA MET A 1 -6.39 -18.03 3.44
C MET A 1 -7.24 -17.54 2.29
N GLU A 2 -7.99 -16.47 2.50
CA GLU A 2 -8.96 -16.00 1.51
C GLU A 2 -8.26 -15.36 0.30
N LYS A 3 -8.88 -15.40 -0.90
CA LYS A 3 -8.25 -14.89 -2.13
C LYS A 3 -7.83 -13.43 -2.02
N LEU A 4 -8.63 -12.60 -1.34
CA LEU A 4 -8.29 -11.20 -1.09
C LEU A 4 -7.06 -11.05 -0.21
N GLU A 5 -6.91 -11.89 0.83
CA GLU A 5 -5.71 -11.89 1.68
C GLU A 5 -4.47 -12.31 0.90
N ILE A 6 -4.59 -13.36 0.06
CA ILE A 6 -3.50 -13.82 -0.81
C ILE A 6 -3.06 -12.68 -1.73
N LEU A 7 -4.00 -12.03 -2.41
CA LEU A 7 -3.71 -10.92 -3.31
C LEU A 7 -3.07 -9.73 -2.57
N PHE A 8 -3.63 -9.36 -1.41
CA PHE A 8 -3.10 -8.30 -0.55
C PHE A 8 -1.63 -8.57 -0.18
N ASN A 9 -1.34 -9.78 0.30
CA ASN A 9 0.01 -10.19 0.69
C ASN A 9 0.97 -10.25 -0.51
N ASN A 10 0.53 -10.73 -1.66
CA ASN A 10 1.36 -10.81 -2.86
C ASN A 10 1.79 -9.42 -3.38
N VAL A 11 0.86 -8.46 -3.42
CA VAL A 11 1.15 -7.08 -3.84
C VAL A 11 2.04 -6.38 -2.82
N LEU A 12 1.75 -6.53 -1.52
CA LEU A 12 2.58 -5.98 -0.45
C LEU A 12 4.02 -6.52 -0.53
N ASN A 13 4.18 -7.84 -0.61
CA ASN A 13 5.50 -8.47 -0.60
C ASN A 13 6.30 -8.15 -1.87
N THR A 14 5.65 -8.13 -3.04
CA THR A 14 6.31 -7.79 -4.30
C THR A 14 6.76 -6.32 -4.31
N SER A 15 5.88 -5.39 -3.95
CA SER A 15 6.23 -3.97 -3.88
C SER A 15 7.31 -3.67 -2.83
N TYR A 16 7.29 -4.38 -1.69
CA TYR A 16 8.35 -4.33 -0.69
C TYR A 16 9.71 -4.74 -1.29
N LYS A 17 9.78 -5.90 -1.94
CA LYS A 17 11.02 -6.42 -2.53
C LYS A 17 11.58 -5.47 -3.57
N LEU A 18 10.74 -5.04 -4.51
CA LEU A 18 11.14 -4.14 -5.59
C LEU A 18 11.62 -2.79 -5.07
N ARG A 19 10.88 -2.20 -4.11
CA ARG A 19 11.28 -0.92 -3.52
C ARG A 19 12.56 -1.04 -2.70
N LYS A 20 12.75 -2.15 -1.98
CA LYS A 20 13.99 -2.40 -1.22
C LYS A 20 15.20 -2.55 -2.16
N ALA A 21 15.05 -3.28 -3.27
CA ALA A 21 16.12 -3.49 -4.24
C ALA A 21 16.43 -2.22 -5.06
N HIS A 22 15.42 -1.40 -5.33
CA HIS A 22 15.51 -0.23 -6.19
C HIS A 22 14.87 1.01 -5.52
N PRO A 23 15.46 1.55 -4.45
CA PRO A 23 14.85 2.58 -3.61
C PRO A 23 14.47 3.85 -4.38
N THR A 24 15.27 4.25 -5.36
CA THR A 24 15.09 5.48 -6.16
C THR A 24 14.58 5.24 -7.57
N LYS A 25 14.58 3.99 -8.06
CA LYS A 25 14.24 3.64 -9.45
C LYS A 25 12.92 2.88 -9.59
N PHE A 26 12.37 2.34 -8.49
CA PHE A 26 11.10 1.63 -8.55
C PHE A 26 9.94 2.59 -8.82
N ASP A 27 9.37 2.53 -10.02
CA ASP A 27 8.15 3.24 -10.38
C ASP A 27 6.93 2.51 -9.81
N GLY A 28 6.51 2.94 -8.61
CA GLY A 28 5.34 2.43 -7.94
C GLY A 28 4.02 2.70 -8.68
N LEU A 29 3.96 3.78 -9.47
CA LEU A 29 2.77 4.11 -10.25
C LEU A 29 2.64 3.18 -11.45
N GLY A 30 3.71 3.02 -12.24
CA GLY A 30 3.75 2.09 -13.36
C GLY A 30 3.58 0.62 -12.93
N PHE A 31 4.03 0.26 -11.72
CA PHE A 31 3.71 -1.03 -11.11
C PHE A 31 2.21 -1.19 -10.82
N TRP A 32 1.55 -0.14 -10.36
CA TRP A 32 0.14 -0.19 -9.97
C TRP A 32 -0.83 -0.24 -11.15
N GLN A 33 -0.57 0.51 -12.23
CA GLN A 33 -1.53 0.69 -13.32
C GLN A 33 -2.09 -0.62 -13.92
N PRO A 34 -1.27 -1.66 -14.19
CA PRO A 34 -1.80 -2.92 -14.74
C PRO A 34 -2.74 -3.63 -13.76
N ILE A 35 -2.38 -3.69 -12.47
CA ILE A 35 -3.20 -4.30 -11.42
C ILE A 35 -4.51 -3.50 -11.27
N LYS A 36 -4.41 -2.17 -11.28
CA LYS A 36 -5.55 -1.25 -11.19
C LYS A 36 -6.57 -1.54 -12.30
N LYS A 37 -6.11 -1.71 -13.53
CA LYS A 37 -6.96 -2.00 -14.70
C LYS A 37 -7.67 -3.35 -14.59
N ILE A 38 -6.98 -4.38 -14.10
CA ILE A 38 -7.58 -5.71 -13.89
C ILE A 38 -8.67 -5.67 -12.82
N LEU A 39 -8.49 -4.88 -11.76
CA LEU A 39 -9.42 -4.79 -10.65
C LEU A 39 -10.59 -3.80 -10.87
N GLU A 40 -10.49 -2.93 -11.88
CA GLU A 40 -11.47 -1.86 -12.14
C GLU A 40 -12.92 -2.35 -12.30
N PRO A 41 -13.21 -3.46 -13.01
CA PRO A 41 -14.57 -4.01 -13.09
C PRO A 41 -15.17 -4.40 -11.73
N LEU A 42 -14.33 -4.57 -10.69
CA LEU A 42 -14.77 -4.96 -9.34
C LEU A 42 -15.06 -3.77 -8.43
N ASP A 43 -14.96 -2.52 -8.92
CA ASP A 43 -15.12 -1.31 -8.11
C ASP A 43 -16.48 -1.19 -7.40
N LEU A 44 -17.52 -1.81 -7.97
CA LEU A 44 -18.87 -1.83 -7.41
C LEU A 44 -18.99 -2.71 -6.15
N TYR A 45 -18.06 -3.66 -5.95
CA TYR A 45 -18.06 -4.54 -4.80
C TYR A 45 -17.27 -3.92 -3.65
N THR A 46 -17.97 -3.62 -2.56
CA THR A 46 -17.43 -2.94 -1.39
C THR A 46 -17.63 -3.76 -0.13
N ALA A 47 -16.66 -3.67 0.79
CA ALA A 47 -16.86 -4.08 2.18
C ALA A 47 -17.88 -3.16 2.87
N SER A 48 -18.42 -3.62 3.99
CA SER A 48 -19.42 -2.83 4.74
C SER A 48 -18.88 -1.48 5.21
N LYS A 49 -17.64 -1.44 5.71
CA LYS A 49 -16.94 -0.22 6.13
C LYS A 49 -15.45 -0.50 6.36
N TRP A 50 -14.65 0.57 6.37
CA TRP A 50 -13.33 0.52 6.98
C TRP A 50 -13.45 0.33 8.50
N LYS A 51 -12.55 -0.44 9.09
CA LYS A 51 -12.35 -0.49 10.53
C LYS A 51 -11.83 0.86 11.02
N THR A 52 -12.27 1.25 12.21
CA THR A 52 -11.87 2.53 12.80
C THR A 52 -10.39 2.52 13.14
N ILE A 53 -9.65 3.43 12.51
CA ILE A 53 -8.28 3.75 12.89
C ILE A 53 -8.31 4.77 14.02
N SER A 54 -7.46 4.61 15.04
CA SER A 54 -7.36 5.56 16.16
C SER A 54 -7.19 7.00 15.66
N LYS A 55 -8.05 7.91 16.13
CA LYS A 55 -8.02 9.34 15.77
C LYS A 55 -6.65 9.97 16.05
N SER A 56 -6.02 9.63 17.17
CA SER A 56 -4.70 10.16 17.53
C SER A 56 -3.61 9.66 16.57
N LYS A 57 -3.66 8.37 16.18
CA LYS A 57 -2.73 7.79 15.19
C LYS A 57 -2.92 8.42 13.81
N THR A 58 -4.18 8.53 13.36
CA THR A 58 -4.54 9.19 12.10
C THR A 58 -4.04 10.62 12.06
N ARG A 59 -4.27 11.42 13.11
CA ARG A 59 -3.80 12.80 13.19
C ARG A 59 -2.28 12.89 13.10
N LYS A 60 -1.55 12.05 13.84
CA LYS A 60 -0.08 12.02 13.79
C LYS A 60 0.45 11.74 12.38
N ILE A 61 -0.15 10.77 11.68
CA ILE A 61 0.26 10.39 10.33
C ILE A 61 -0.10 11.48 9.30
N MET A 62 -1.33 12.00 9.36
CA MET A 62 -1.82 13.01 8.41
C MET A 62 -1.10 14.37 8.50
N LEU A 63 -0.39 14.63 9.62
CA LEU A 63 0.41 15.85 9.83
C LEU A 63 1.87 15.72 9.35
N LEU A 64 2.28 14.56 8.82
CA LEU A 64 3.61 14.41 8.25
C LEU A 64 3.75 15.28 6.99
N PRO A 65 4.91 15.93 6.77
CA PRO A 65 5.14 16.71 5.55
C PRO A 65 5.23 15.78 4.33
N GLU A 66 4.19 15.77 3.50
CA GLU A 66 4.14 14.96 2.27
C GLU A 66 5.03 15.54 1.16
N TYR A 67 5.25 16.85 1.18
CA TYR A 67 6.03 17.57 0.18
C TYR A 67 6.99 18.56 0.85
N THR A 68 8.10 18.81 0.18
CA THR A 68 9.00 19.92 0.45
C THR A 68 8.99 20.87 -0.75
N ILE A 69 9.06 22.17 -0.49
CA ILE A 69 9.15 23.21 -1.51
C ILE A 69 10.48 23.93 -1.27
N ASP A 70 11.32 24.02 -2.29
CA ASP A 70 12.60 24.74 -2.20
C ASP A 70 12.45 26.25 -2.50
N GLY A 71 13.56 26.98 -2.44
CA GLY A 71 13.59 28.42 -2.73
C GLY A 71 13.25 28.79 -4.18
N TYR A 72 13.11 27.81 -5.08
CA TYR A 72 12.70 27.96 -6.47
C TYR A 72 11.28 27.45 -6.71
N GLU A 73 10.48 27.25 -5.65
CA GLU A 73 9.12 26.70 -5.71
C GLU A 73 9.04 25.27 -6.26
N THR A 74 10.17 24.57 -6.35
CA THR A 74 10.20 23.18 -6.80
C THR A 74 9.63 22.28 -5.72
N LYS A 75 8.53 21.60 -6.05
CA LYS A 75 7.83 20.69 -5.15
C LYS A 75 8.38 19.27 -5.28
N THR A 76 9.03 18.78 -4.23
CA THR A 76 9.50 17.38 -4.15
C THR A 76 8.64 16.59 -3.16
N ILE A 77 8.35 15.34 -3.49
CA ILE A 77 7.58 14.44 -2.63
C ILE A 77 8.49 13.76 -1.60
N ASN A 78 8.10 13.78 -0.32
CA ASN A 78 8.67 12.88 0.67
C ASN A 78 7.93 11.54 0.57
N GLU A 79 8.49 10.61 -0.20
CA GLU A 79 7.83 9.35 -0.52
C GLU A 79 7.49 8.50 0.72
N GLN A 80 8.36 8.48 1.74
CA GLN A 80 8.09 7.73 2.96
C GLN A 80 6.84 8.25 3.68
N ASN A 81 6.74 9.57 3.83
CA ASN A 81 5.57 10.20 4.40
C ASN A 81 4.35 10.01 3.50
N HIS A 82 4.50 10.13 2.18
CA HIS A 82 3.43 9.88 1.22
C HIS A 82 2.81 8.49 1.41
N PHE A 83 3.61 7.43 1.43
CA PHE A 83 3.10 6.07 1.60
C PHE A 83 2.43 5.86 2.96
N ALA A 84 2.98 6.43 4.04
CA ALA A 84 2.37 6.36 5.37
C ALA A 84 1.02 7.10 5.41
N ILE A 85 0.96 8.30 4.84
CA ILE A 85 -0.26 9.12 4.76
C ILE A 85 -1.34 8.40 3.96
N GLN A 86 -0.99 7.77 2.83
CA GLN A 86 -1.98 7.09 2.00
C GLN A 86 -2.67 5.91 2.71
N GLN A 87 -1.99 5.23 3.64
CA GLN A 87 -2.58 4.13 4.43
C GLN A 87 -3.76 4.59 5.31
N VAL A 88 -3.78 5.86 5.72
CA VAL A 88 -4.88 6.43 6.52
C VAL A 88 -5.83 7.30 5.68
N ARG A 89 -5.30 7.96 4.65
CA ARG A 89 -6.09 8.84 3.77
C ARG A 89 -7.11 8.06 2.94
N ILE A 90 -6.73 6.88 2.43
CA ILE A 90 -7.64 6.03 1.64
C ILE A 90 -8.87 5.63 2.48
N PRO A 91 -8.72 5.06 3.70
CA PRO A 91 -9.87 4.77 4.57
C PRO A 91 -10.78 5.97 4.90
N ILE A 92 -10.25 7.19 4.88
CA ILE A 92 -11.02 8.41 5.17
C ILE A 92 -11.80 8.89 3.94
N LYS A 93 -11.20 8.81 2.74
CA LYS A 93 -11.74 9.45 1.52
C LYS A 93 -12.48 8.50 0.60
N ASP A 94 -12.14 7.22 0.62
CA ASP A 94 -12.61 6.24 -0.37
C ASP A 94 -13.49 5.16 0.28
N LYS A 95 -14.33 4.51 -0.53
CA LYS A 95 -15.04 3.29 -0.12
C LYS A 95 -14.09 2.08 -0.09
N PRO A 96 -14.32 1.09 0.79
CA PRO A 96 -13.49 -0.12 0.88
C PRO A 96 -13.79 -1.13 -0.23
N ASN A 97 -13.51 -0.77 -1.48
CA ASN A 97 -13.52 -1.72 -2.59
C ASN A 97 -12.18 -2.45 -2.70
N ILE A 98 -12.17 -3.55 -3.47
CA ILE A 98 -11.00 -4.41 -3.66
C ILE A 98 -9.79 -3.59 -4.13
N LYS A 99 -9.99 -2.71 -5.12
CA LYS A 99 -8.92 -1.87 -5.68
C LYS A 99 -8.24 -1.00 -4.62
N LYS A 100 -9.01 -0.33 -3.76
CA LYS A 100 -8.48 0.53 -2.70
C LYS A 100 -7.81 -0.26 -1.58
N ILE A 101 -8.33 -1.43 -1.25
CA ILE A 101 -7.70 -2.37 -0.31
C ILE A 101 -6.32 -2.81 -0.82
N ILE A 102 -6.20 -3.18 -2.10
CA ILE A 102 -4.92 -3.56 -2.69
C ILE A 102 -3.97 -2.36 -2.83
N GLN A 103 -4.49 -1.16 -3.08
CA GLN A 103 -3.68 0.06 -3.06
C GLN A 103 -3.06 0.33 -1.68
N ILE A 104 -3.75 0.01 -0.59
CA ILE A 104 -3.18 0.07 0.77
C ILE A 104 -2.02 -0.94 0.91
N ALA A 105 -2.17 -2.19 0.44
CA ALA A 105 -1.09 -3.17 0.44
C ALA A 105 0.16 -2.67 -0.30
N LEU A 106 -0.03 -2.07 -1.48
CA LEU A 106 1.04 -1.45 -2.26
C LEU A 106 1.78 -0.37 -1.45
N ASN A 107 1.05 0.55 -0.82
CA ASN A 107 1.64 1.62 -0.02
C ASN A 107 2.39 1.09 1.20
N ILE A 108 1.86 0.06 1.87
CA ILE A 108 2.55 -0.60 2.99
C ILE A 108 3.87 -1.22 2.51
N GLY A 109 3.84 -1.95 1.38
CA GLY A 109 5.03 -2.56 0.81
C GLY A 109 6.10 -1.53 0.44
N GLN A 110 5.72 -0.45 -0.26
CA GLN A 110 6.65 0.65 -0.63
C GLN A 110 7.21 1.38 0.59
N TYR A 111 6.39 1.66 1.61
CA TYR A 111 6.88 2.22 2.86
C TYR A 111 7.93 1.31 3.52
N LYS A 112 7.59 0.02 3.69
CA LYS A 112 8.50 -0.98 4.27
C LYS A 112 9.80 -1.12 3.49
N GLY A 113 9.74 -1.06 2.16
CA GLY A 113 10.94 -1.15 1.31
C GLY A 113 11.84 0.07 1.49
N SER A 114 11.23 1.26 1.58
CA SER A 114 11.95 2.54 1.73
C SER A 114 12.68 2.64 3.08
N ILE A 115 12.06 2.16 4.17
CA ILE A 115 12.70 2.16 5.51
C ILE A 115 13.76 1.06 5.68
N ALA A 116 13.68 -0.04 4.92
CA ALA A 116 14.65 -1.13 5.03
C ALA A 116 16.03 -0.71 4.52
N HIS A 117 16.07 0.20 3.53
CA HIS A 117 17.30 0.75 2.96
C HIS A 117 17.96 1.81 3.85
N THR A 118 17.18 2.58 4.62
CA THR A 118 17.75 3.63 5.49
C THR A 118 18.48 3.04 6.71
N LYS A 119 18.01 1.89 7.21
CA LYS A 119 18.63 1.17 8.34
C LYS A 119 20.00 0.55 8.02
N THR A 120 20.32 0.29 6.76
CA THR A 120 21.61 -0.30 6.36
C THR A 120 22.75 0.71 6.24
N HIS A 121 22.47 2.03 6.22
CA HIS A 121 23.47 3.06 5.95
C HIS A 121 23.69 4.11 7.05
N THR A 122 22.94 4.08 8.17
CA THR A 122 23.12 5.06 9.24
C THR A 122 23.25 4.40 10.62
N LYS A 123 24.48 4.41 11.17
CA LYS A 123 24.69 4.28 12.62
C LYS A 123 24.05 5.50 13.28
N LYS A 124 23.19 5.26 14.27
CA LYS A 124 22.76 6.17 15.36
C LYS A 124 22.58 7.65 14.97
N HIS A 125 21.33 8.02 14.70
CA HIS A 125 20.65 9.28 15.06
C HIS A 125 19.68 9.70 13.95
N SER A 126 18.44 9.24 14.05
CA SER A 126 17.31 10.06 13.63
C SER A 126 16.08 9.63 14.41
N ASN A 127 15.31 10.64 14.82
CA ASN A 127 14.15 10.53 15.67
C ASN A 127 13.25 9.36 15.28
N THR A 128 12.73 8.69 16.30
CA THR A 128 11.68 7.67 16.24
C THR A 128 10.51 8.12 15.36
N TYR A 129 10.61 7.94 14.04
CA TYR A 129 9.50 8.10 13.12
C TYR A 129 8.55 6.94 13.39
N THR A 130 7.57 7.26 14.23
CA THR A 130 6.34 6.55 14.54
C THR A 130 6.16 5.30 13.68
N TYR A 131 6.49 4.13 14.26
CA TYR A 131 6.24 2.84 13.64
C TYR A 131 4.76 2.76 13.24
N VAL A 132 4.46 2.91 11.96
CA VAL A 132 3.13 2.67 11.42
C VAL A 132 2.99 1.15 11.29
N ASN A 133 2.62 0.49 12.39
CA ASN A 133 2.16 -0.90 12.41
C ASN A 133 0.78 -0.97 11.73
N PHE A 134 0.72 -0.89 10.41
CA PHE A 134 -0.40 -1.44 9.67
C PHE A 134 0.19 -2.51 8.76
N ILE A 135 -0.05 -3.76 9.12
CA ILE A 135 0.65 -4.89 8.50
C ILE A 135 -0.36 -5.86 7.87
N LYS A 136 -1.59 -5.91 8.36
CA LYS A 136 -2.54 -6.97 7.99
C LYS A 136 -3.85 -6.42 7.46
N LEU A 137 -4.44 -7.15 6.51
CA LEU A 137 -5.72 -6.81 5.88
C LEU A 137 -6.86 -6.71 6.91
N ASP A 138 -6.87 -7.60 7.90
CA ASP A 138 -7.88 -7.64 8.97
C ASP A 138 -7.80 -6.43 9.90
N GLU A 139 -6.77 -5.60 9.85
CA GLU A 139 -6.74 -4.30 10.55
C GLU A 139 -7.61 -3.25 9.84
N PHE A 140 -7.90 -3.44 8.54
CA PHE A 140 -8.61 -2.46 7.71
C PHE A 140 -10.08 -2.80 7.48
N ILE A 141 -10.47 -4.08 7.39
CA ILE A 141 -11.85 -4.49 7.13
C ILE A 141 -12.25 -5.70 7.98
N LEU A 142 -13.56 -5.97 8.09
CA LEU A 142 -14.08 -7.12 8.84
C LEU A 142 -13.79 -8.43 8.10
N HIS A 143 -13.53 -9.51 8.84
CA HIS A 143 -13.26 -10.81 8.24
C HIS A 143 -14.40 -11.32 7.33
N LYS A 144 -15.66 -11.11 7.73
CA LYS A 144 -16.82 -11.42 6.86
C LYS A 144 -16.76 -10.71 5.50
N ASP A 145 -16.23 -9.49 5.45
CA ASP A 145 -16.09 -8.74 4.21
C ASP A 145 -14.89 -9.24 3.39
N ILE A 146 -13.84 -9.76 4.04
CA ILE A 146 -12.73 -10.46 3.37
C ILE A 146 -13.25 -11.69 2.63
N VAL A 147 -14.04 -12.53 3.31
CA VAL A 147 -14.65 -13.73 2.73
C VAL A 147 -15.57 -13.35 1.57
N LYS A 148 -16.49 -12.39 1.78
CA LYS A 148 -17.41 -11.90 0.74
C LYS A 148 -16.67 -11.35 -0.48
N LEU A 149 -15.71 -10.46 -0.28
CA LEU A 149 -15.00 -9.84 -1.41
C LEU A 149 -14.14 -10.85 -2.18
N SER A 150 -13.68 -11.90 -1.51
CA SER A 150 -12.91 -12.98 -2.15
C SER A 150 -13.72 -13.78 -3.17
N THR A 151 -15.06 -13.81 -3.07
CA THR A 151 -15.88 -14.50 -4.07
C THR A 151 -15.87 -13.82 -5.44
N TYR A 152 -15.58 -12.51 -5.49
CA TYR A 152 -15.48 -11.75 -6.75
C TYR A 152 -14.10 -11.82 -7.40
N LEU A 153 -13.09 -12.34 -6.68
CA LEU A 153 -11.77 -12.63 -7.24
C LEU A 153 -11.80 -14.00 -7.92
N THR A 154 -12.14 -14.01 -9.20
CA THR A 154 -12.10 -15.24 -10.01
C THR A 154 -10.67 -15.77 -10.11
N ASN A 155 -10.53 -17.05 -10.47
CA ASN A 155 -9.20 -17.66 -10.63
C ASN A 155 -8.42 -16.96 -11.75
N ASP A 156 -9.08 -16.53 -12.83
CA ASP A 156 -8.44 -15.80 -13.93
C ASP A 156 -7.92 -14.43 -13.50
N ILE A 157 -8.68 -13.68 -12.69
CA ILE A 157 -8.22 -12.41 -12.12
C ILE A 157 -6.98 -12.64 -11.26
N MET A 158 -7.01 -13.66 -10.41
CA MET A 158 -5.88 -14.01 -9.56
C MET A 158 -4.65 -14.44 -10.37
N ALA A 159 -4.83 -15.26 -11.40
CA ALA A 159 -3.77 -15.71 -12.30
C ALA A 159 -3.12 -14.52 -13.02
N ASN A 160 -3.94 -13.67 -13.69
CA ASN A 160 -3.46 -12.51 -14.42
C ASN A 160 -2.62 -11.57 -13.56
N ILE A 161 -3.04 -11.31 -12.32
CA ILE A 161 -2.28 -10.46 -11.41
C ILE A 161 -1.01 -11.20 -10.94
N ASN A 162 -1.11 -12.46 -10.56
CA ASN A 162 0.06 -13.22 -10.08
C ASN A 162 1.14 -13.37 -11.15
N ASP A 163 0.77 -13.62 -12.41
CA ASP A 163 1.70 -13.70 -13.53
C ASP A 163 2.43 -12.37 -13.73
N TYR A 164 1.69 -11.25 -13.69
CA TYR A 164 2.28 -9.92 -13.73
C TYR A 164 3.28 -9.71 -12.57
N LEU A 165 2.91 -10.07 -11.34
CA LEU A 165 3.77 -9.94 -10.17
C LEU A 165 5.03 -10.81 -10.29
N GLN A 166 4.92 -12.02 -10.81
CA GLN A 166 6.05 -12.92 -11.04
C GLN A 166 7.00 -12.36 -12.10
N MET A 167 6.47 -11.82 -13.21
CA MET A 167 7.28 -11.17 -14.25
C MET A 167 8.10 -10.01 -13.68
N LYS A 168 7.55 -9.25 -12.73
CA LYS A 168 8.27 -8.15 -12.07
C LYS A 168 9.38 -8.62 -11.13
N ASN A 169 9.24 -9.78 -10.48
CA ASN A 169 10.26 -10.31 -9.58
C ASN A 169 11.47 -10.95 -10.31
N LYS A 170 11.36 -11.23 -11.62
CA LYS A 170 12.44 -11.81 -12.45
C LYS A 170 13.36 -10.79 -13.11
N LYS A 171 13.05 -9.49 -12.98
CA LYS A 171 13.83 -8.37 -13.53
C LYS A 171 14.60 -7.68 -12.42
#